data_AF-X1D3L9-F1
#
_entry.id   AF-X1D3L9-F1
#
_cell.length_a   1.000
_cell.length_b   1.000
_cell.length_c   1.000
_cell.angle_alpha   90.00
_cell.angle_beta   90.00
_cell.angle_gamma   90.00
#
_symmetry.space_group_name_H-M   'P 1'
#
loop_
_entity.id
_entity.type
_entity.pdbx_description
1 polymer ?
#
loop_
_entity_poly.entity_id
_entity_poly.type
_entity_poly.pdbx_seq_one_letter_code
_entity_poly.pdbx_strand_id
1 'polypeptide(L)' 'MKIVDIKDVQIADTPHKVDVKKLFNFEHATFVHIELKPGEALKRHITPVDVNFYILEGNGIV' A
#
# COMPACT_ATOMS: atom_id res chain seq x y z
N MET A 1 -18.58 7.31 -9.58
CA MET A 1 -17.59 7.80 -8.60
C MET A 1 -17.66 6.92 -7.37
N LYS A 2 -16.54 6.37 -6.90
CA LYS A 2 -16.49 5.59 -5.66
C LYS A 2 -15.58 6.33 -4.68
N ILE A 3 -16.10 6.63 -3.51
CA ILE A 3 -15.37 7.31 -2.42
C ILE A 3 -15.08 6.25 -1.35
N VAL A 4 -13.87 6.26 -0.81
CA VAL A 4 -13.41 5.32 0.22
C VAL A 4 -12.73 6.13 1.31
N ASP A 5 -13.22 6.02 2.54
CA ASP A 5 -12.47 6.49 3.71
C ASP A 5 -11.51 5.37 4.14
N ILE A 6 -10.22 5.73 4.28
CA ILE A 6 -9.17 4.78 4.66
C ILE A 6 -9.38 4.18 6.06
N LYS A 7 -10.13 4.85 6.92
CA LYS A 7 -10.46 4.37 8.27
C LYS A 7 -11.37 3.15 8.23
N ASP A 8 -12.17 3.02 7.16
CA ASP A 8 -13.14 1.94 6.99
C ASP A 8 -12.53 0.71 6.27
N VAL A 9 -11.29 0.82 5.79
CA VAL A 9 -10.61 -0.27 5.07
C VAL A 9 -9.80 -1.12 6.04
N GLN A 10 -10.08 -2.42 6.05
CA GLN A 10 -9.34 -3.39 6.84
C GLN A 10 -7.89 -3.49 6.39
N ILE A 11 -7.00 -3.66 7.38
CA ILE A 11 -5.59 -3.94 7.14
C ILE A 11 -5.47 -5.36 6.58
N ALA A 12 -4.83 -5.49 5.42
CA ALA A 12 -4.57 -6.77 4.79
C ALA A 12 -3.46 -7.52 5.54
N ASP A 13 -3.66 -8.82 5.78
CA ASP A 13 -2.57 -9.67 6.25
C ASP A 13 -1.62 -9.95 5.09
N THR A 14 -0.41 -9.40 5.16
CA THR A 14 0.63 -9.54 4.14
C THR A 14 1.93 -10.07 4.75
N PRO A 15 2.82 -10.66 3.93
CA PRO A 15 4.14 -11.07 4.40
C PRO A 15 4.99 -9.92 4.97
N HIS A 16 4.66 -8.67 4.68
CA HIS A 16 5.37 -7.49 5.17
C HIS A 16 5.06 -7.16 6.63
N LYS A 17 3.87 -7.56 7.13
CA LYS A 17 3.43 -7.27 8.52
C LYS A 17 3.43 -5.78 8.85
N VAL A 18 3.02 -4.95 7.88
CA VAL A 18 2.81 -3.50 8.01
C VAL A 18 1.37 -3.15 7.65
N ASP A 19 0.93 -1.91 7.90
CA ASP A 19 -0.43 -1.48 7.54
C ASP A 19 -0.57 -1.29 6.03
N VAL A 20 -1.17 -2.29 5.38
CA VAL A 20 -1.47 -2.31 3.95
C VAL A 20 -2.98 -2.33 3.74
N LYS A 21 -3.52 -1.28 3.10
CA LYS A 21 -4.96 -1.14 2.81
C LYS A 21 -5.20 -1.07 1.32
N LYS A 22 -5.89 -2.07 0.76
CA LYS A 22 -6.27 -2.10 -0.66
C LYS A 22 -7.53 -1.26 -0.88
N LEU A 23 -7.37 -0.07 -1.48
CA LEU A 23 -8.44 0.90 -1.66
C LEU A 23 -9.31 0.57 -2.89
N PHE A 24 -8.66 0.26 -4.01
CA PHE A 24 -9.31 -0.10 -5.26
C PHE A 24 -8.58 -1.26 -5.93
N ASN A 25 -9.36 -2.12 -6.56
CA ASN A 25 -8.86 -3.19 -7.41
C ASN A 25 -9.80 -3.31 -8.61
N PHE A 26 -9.28 -3.05 -9.80
CA PHE A 26 -10.00 -3.18 -11.05
C PHE A 26 -9.04 -3.72 -12.12
N GLU A 27 -9.56 -3.99 -13.31
CA GLU A 27 -8.88 -4.74 -14.37
C GLU A 27 -7.45 -4.27 -14.67
N HIS A 28 -7.20 -2.96 -14.64
CA HIS A 28 -5.93 -2.39 -15.09
C HIS A 28 -5.03 -1.86 -13.98
N ALA A 29 -5.54 -1.71 -12.76
CA ALA A 29 -4.73 -1.21 -11.65
C ALA A 29 -5.28 -1.57 -10.27
N THR A 30 -4.34 -1.60 -9.33
CA THR A 30 -4.65 -1.66 -7.90
C THR A 30 -4.10 -0.41 -7.21
N PHE A 31 -4.93 0.22 -6.38
CA PHE A 31 -4.52 1.31 -5.51
C PHE A 31 -4.43 0.78 -4.09
N VAL A 32 -3.24 0.91 -3.50
CA VAL A 32 -2.92 0.44 -2.15
C VAL A 32 -2.37 1.62 -1.36
N HIS A 33 -2.91 1.84 -0.17
CA HIS A 33 -2.28 2.68 0.83
C HIS A 33 -1.38 1.83 1.72
N ILE A 34 -0.19 2.34 2.01
CA ILE A 34 0.78 1.69 2.89
C ILE A 34 1.21 2.74 3.92
N GLU A 35 1.05 2.42 5.19
CA GLU A 35 1.64 3.20 6.29
C GLU A 35 2.82 2.40 6.85
N LEU A 36 3.96 3.08 6.99
CA LEU A 36 5.17 2.51 7.61
C LEU A 36 5.46 3.29 8.89
N LYS A 37 5.41 2.59 10.03
CA LYS A 37 5.89 3.11 11.30
C LYS A 37 7.42 3.15 11.32
N PRO A 38 8.04 3.92 12.23
CA PRO A 38 9.50 3.92 12.37
C PRO A 38 10.06 2.51 12.53
N GLY A 39 10.97 2.12 11.64
CA GLY A 39 11.60 0.79 11.61
C GLY A 39 10.87 -0.26 10.77
N GLU A 40 9.67 0.03 10.26
CA GLU A 40 8.96 -0.84 9.32
C GLU A 40 9.45 -0.65 7.88
N ALA A 41 9.40 -1.73 7.10
CA ALA A 41 9.77 -1.71 5.70
C ALA A 41 9.03 -2.79 4.93
N LEU A 42 8.84 -2.56 3.62
CA LEU A 42 8.44 -3.63 2.73
C LEU A 42 9.60 -4.60 2.53
N LYS A 43 9.36 -5.88 2.77
CA LYS A 43 10.32 -6.95 2.45
C LYS A 43 10.66 -6.90 0.97
N ARG A 44 11.95 -6.95 0.63
CA ARG A 44 12.43 -6.96 -0.76
C ARG A 44 11.78 -8.11 -1.54
N HIS A 45 11.14 -7.79 -2.66
CA HIS A 45 10.45 -8.75 -3.52
C HIS A 45 10.40 -8.22 -4.96
N ILE A 46 9.94 -9.07 -5.88
CA ILE A 46 9.63 -8.73 -7.26
C ILE A 46 8.14 -8.96 -7.53
N THR A 47 7.52 -8.11 -8.34
CA THR A 47 6.13 -8.24 -8.79
C THR A 47 6.10 -8.44 -10.31
N PRO A 48 5.08 -9.14 -10.86
CA PRO A 48 4.93 -9.33 -12.30
C PRO A 48 4.35 -8.11 -13.02
N VAL A 49 4.18 -6.99 -12.31
CA VAL A 49 3.60 -5.74 -12.79
C VAL A 49 4.48 -4.58 -12.37
N ASP A 50 4.38 -3.47 -13.11
CA ASP A 50 5.02 -2.21 -12.75
C ASP A 50 4.38 -1.60 -11.50
N VAL A 51 5.20 -0.93 -10.70
CA VAL A 51 4.79 -0.28 -9.45
C VAL A 51 5.27 1.15 -9.43
N ASN A 52 4.41 2.06 -8.99
CA ASN A 52 4.76 3.44 -8.69
C ASN A 52 4.45 3.73 -7.22
N PHE A 53 5.35 4.44 -6.55
CA PHE A 53 5.15 4.92 -5.19
C PHE A 53 4.94 6.43 -5.21
N TYR A 54 3.88 6.88 -4.53
CA TYR A 54 3.59 8.28 -4.29
C TYR A 54 3.55 8.52 -2.79
N ILE A 55 4.46 9.36 -2.28
CA ILE A 55 4.59 9.64 -0.86
C ILE A 55 3.62 10.75 -0.47
N LEU A 56 2.66 10.43 0.40
CA LEU A 56 1.70 11.39 0.95
C LEU A 56 2.26 12.17 2.14
N GLU A 57 3.03 11.49 3.00
CA GLU A 57 3.64 12.06 4.20
C GLU A 57 4.94 11.33 4.53
N GLY A 58 5.90 12.04 5.14
CA GLY A 58 7.18 11.49 5.56
C GLY A 58 8.18 11.34 4.41
N ASN A 59 9.17 10.46 4.61
CA ASN A 59 10.21 10.17 3.63
C ASN A 59 10.47 8.67 3.61
N GLY A 60 10.85 8.15 2.44
CA GLY A 60 11.17 6.74 2.26
C GLY A 60 12.34 6.54 1.30
N ILE A 61 12.93 5.35 1.34
CA ILE A 61 13.96 4.90 0.40
C ILE A 61 13.40 3.68 -0.32
N VAL A 62 13.52 3.67 -1.65
CA VAL A 62 13.04 2.58 -2.53
C VAL A 62 14.23 1.88 -3.16
#